data_AF-A0A7Z9FX81-F1
#
_entry.id   AF-A0A7Z9FX81-F1
#
_cell.length_a   1.000
_cell.length_b   1.000
_cell.length_c   1.000
_cell.angle_alpha   90.00
_cell.angle_beta   90.00
_cell.angle_gamma   90.00
#
_symmetry.space_group_name_H-M   'P 1'
#
loop_
_entity.id
_entity.type
_entity.pdbx_description
1 polymer ?
#
loop_
_entity_poly.entity_id
_entity_poly.type
_entity_poly.pdbx_seq_one_letter_code
_entity_poly.pdbx_strand_id
1 'polypeptide(L)'
;MGAGGAFFDYDNDDNLDLFLVNSGPIHGTAANTSDKSALYRNNGDGTFTNVTEQSHLDTLNGYNHGVVAADYDNDNDLYITSLGSNHLYQNNGDGTFTDIT
;
A
#
# COMPACT_ATOMS: atom_id res chain seq x y z
N MET A 1 12.94 -12.39 -1.34
CA MET A 1 12.54 -12.12 0.06
C MET A 1 11.02 -11.95 0.06
N GLY A 2 10.35 -12.13 1.21
CA GLY A 2 8.88 -12.19 1.26
C GLY A 2 8.22 -10.82 1.21
N ALA A 3 7.13 -10.75 0.46
CA ALA A 3 6.15 -9.66 0.45
C ALA A 3 5.52 -9.47 1.85
N GLY A 4 5.56 -8.26 2.39
CA GLY A 4 4.85 -7.88 3.61
C GLY A 4 3.38 -7.55 3.36
N GLY A 5 2.58 -7.46 4.42
CA GLY A 5 1.21 -6.96 4.35
C GLY A 5 0.80 -6.32 5.66
N ALA A 6 -0.20 -5.44 5.60
CA ALA A 6 -0.76 -4.75 6.75
C ALA A 6 -2.29 -4.78 6.69
N PHE A 7 -2.91 -4.94 7.86
CA PHE A 7 -4.33 -4.65 8.08
C PHE A 7 -4.46 -3.30 8.76
N PHE A 8 -5.32 -2.43 8.24
CA PHE A 8 -5.61 -1.11 8.78
C PHE A 8 -6.92 -0.59 8.17
N ASP A 9 -7.55 0.39 8.80
CA ASP A 9 -8.78 1.03 8.29
C ASP A 9 -8.37 2.28 7.49
N TYR A 10 -8.37 2.21 6.16
CA TYR A 10 -7.83 3.30 5.32
C TYR A 10 -8.87 4.38 5.00
N ASP A 11 -10.17 4.04 5.04
CA ASP A 11 -11.26 4.97 4.74
C ASP A 11 -12.19 5.29 5.93
N ASN A 12 -11.80 4.87 7.14
CA ASN A 12 -12.50 5.10 8.41
C ASN A 12 -13.92 4.54 8.42
N ASP A 13 -14.10 3.35 7.85
CA ASP A 13 -15.39 2.65 7.77
C ASP A 13 -15.58 1.56 8.84
N ASP A 14 -14.65 1.48 9.81
CA ASP A 14 -14.54 0.48 10.88
C ASP A 14 -14.24 -0.96 10.37
N ASN A 15 -14.00 -1.16 9.07
CA ASN A 15 -13.54 -2.44 8.54
C ASN A 15 -12.02 -2.39 8.28
N LEU A 16 -11.32 -3.43 8.73
CA LEU A 16 -9.89 -3.56 8.40
C LEU A 16 -9.72 -3.95 6.93
N ASP A 17 -9.02 -3.10 6.20
CA ASP A 17 -8.58 -3.27 4.82
C ASP A 17 -7.22 -3.96 4.77
N LEU A 18 -6.84 -4.44 3.59
CA LEU A 18 -5.62 -5.22 3.39
C LEU A 18 -4.71 -4.55 2.37
N PHE A 19 -3.52 -4.14 2.78
CA PHE A 19 -2.45 -3.77 1.87
C PHE A 19 -1.43 -4.89 1.75
N LEU A 20 -1.14 -5.31 0.51
CA LEU A 20 -0.11 -6.29 0.19
C LEU A 20 1.02 -5.60 -0.57
N VAL A 21 2.22 -5.70 -0.02
CA VAL A 21 3.44 -5.21 -0.66
C VAL A 21 3.97 -6.29 -1.57
N ASN A 22 4.26 -5.97 -2.83
CA ASN A 22 4.92 -6.91 -3.72
C ASN A 22 6.32 -6.46 -4.10
N SER A 23 7.19 -7.43 -4.31
CA SER A 23 8.55 -7.19 -4.78
C SER A 23 8.51 -7.03 -6.30
N GLY A 24 8.36 -5.78 -6.73
CA GLY A 24 8.42 -5.35 -8.12
C GLY A 24 9.74 -5.69 -8.83
N PRO A 25 9.91 -5.31 -10.10
CA PRO A 25 11.15 -5.55 -10.82
C PRO A 25 12.35 -4.87 -10.15
N ILE A 26 13.48 -5.58 -10.10
CA ILE A 26 14.79 -5.01 -9.78
C ILE A 26 15.29 -4.27 -11.03
N HIS A 27 15.98 -3.13 -10.89
CA HIS A 27 16.50 -2.34 -12.02
C HIS A 27 17.06 -3.19 -13.17
N GLY A 28 16.54 -2.97 -14.39
CA GLY A 28 16.95 -3.68 -15.59
C GLY A 28 16.24 -5.02 -15.84
N THR A 29 15.32 -5.43 -14.96
CA THR A 29 14.44 -6.60 -15.18
C THR A 29 13.09 -6.17 -15.77
N ALA A 30 12.47 -7.06 -16.55
CA ALA A 30 11.16 -6.80 -17.11
C ALA A 30 10.10 -6.70 -16.00
N ALA A 31 9.32 -5.62 -16.01
CA ALA A 31 8.17 -5.48 -15.11
C ALA A 31 7.05 -6.42 -15.56
N ASN A 32 6.54 -7.25 -14.65
CA ASN A 32 5.25 -7.89 -14.83
C ASN A 32 4.19 -7.05 -14.09
N THR A 33 3.02 -6.84 -14.69
CA THR A 33 1.96 -6.04 -14.04
C THR A 33 1.44 -6.67 -12.75
N SER A 34 1.68 -7.97 -12.58
CA SER A 34 1.41 -8.72 -11.34
C SER A 34 2.37 -8.42 -10.19
N ASP A 35 3.44 -7.65 -10.42
CA ASP A 35 4.48 -7.37 -9.42
C ASP A 35 4.23 -6.08 -8.62
N LYS A 36 3.02 -5.50 -8.74
CA LYS A 36 2.62 -4.30 -7.99
C LYS A 36 2.08 -4.66 -6.60
N SER A 37 2.35 -3.79 -5.64
CA SER A 37 1.62 -3.76 -4.37
C SER A 37 0.16 -3.41 -4.62
N ALA A 38 -0.74 -3.84 -3.74
CA ALA A 38 -2.17 -3.63 -3.91
C ALA A 38 -2.87 -3.33 -2.59
N LEU A 39 -3.81 -2.39 -2.63
CA LEU A 39 -4.75 -2.10 -1.55
C LEU A 39 -6.12 -2.72 -1.87
N TYR A 40 -6.66 -3.44 -0.89
CA TYR A 40 -7.95 -4.10 -0.96
C TYR A 40 -8.86 -3.56 0.15
N ARG A 41 -9.92 -2.85 -0.23
CA ARG A 41 -10.98 -2.43 0.69
C ARG A 41 -11.83 -3.61 1.10
N ASN A 42 -12.07 -3.79 2.39
CA ASN A 42 -12.99 -4.78 2.93
C ASN A 42 -14.44 -4.29 2.75
N ASN A 43 -15.30 -5.10 2.12
CA ASN A 43 -16.69 -4.69 1.87
C ASN A 43 -17.63 -5.02 3.05
N GLY A 44 -17.13 -5.55 4.17
CA GLY A 44 -17.91 -5.92 5.36
C GLY A 44 -18.69 -7.24 5.24
N ASP A 45 -18.65 -7.89 4.08
CA ASP A 45 -19.35 -9.15 3.78
C ASP A 45 -18.41 -10.35 3.54
N GLY A 46 -17.13 -10.18 3.91
CA GLY A 46 -16.07 -11.16 3.67
C GLY A 46 -15.48 -11.11 2.25
N THR A 47 -15.89 -10.14 1.43
CA THR A 47 -15.28 -9.85 0.13
C THR A 47 -14.41 -8.59 0.17
N PHE A 48 -13.54 -8.46 -0.83
CA PHE A 48 -12.61 -7.34 -0.97
C PHE A 48 -12.68 -6.71 -2.36
N THR A 49 -12.54 -5.38 -2.41
CA THR A 49 -12.46 -4.60 -3.65
C THR A 49 -11.03 -4.09 -3.83
N ASN A 50 -10.39 -4.36 -4.97
CA ASN A 50 -9.10 -3.73 -5.27
C ASN A 50 -9.31 -2.24 -5.53
N VAL A 51 -8.71 -1.40 -4.68
CA VAL A 51 -8.81 0.07 -4.72
C VAL A 51 -7.44 0.72 -4.99
N THR A 52 -6.47 -0.04 -5.50
CA THR A 52 -5.06 0.40 -5.63
C THR A 52 -4.90 1.65 -6.50
N GLU A 53 -5.60 1.70 -7.64
CA GLU A 53 -5.56 2.88 -8.53
C GLU A 53 -6.34 4.05 -7.93
N GLN A 54 -7.49 3.78 -7.32
CA GLN A 54 -8.34 4.80 -6.69
C GLN A 54 -7.65 5.48 -5.51
N SER A 55 -6.83 4.73 -4.77
CA SER A 55 -6.07 5.22 -3.61
C SER A 55 -4.73 5.84 -3.98
N HIS A 56 -4.36 5.87 -5.27
CA HIS A 56 -3.07 6.34 -5.79
C HIS A 56 -1.83 5.56 -5.29
N LEU A 57 -2.03 4.40 -4.68
CA LEU A 57 -0.93 3.50 -4.28
C LEU A 57 -0.36 2.71 -5.46
N ASP A 58 -0.98 2.77 -6.65
CA ASP A 58 -0.44 2.20 -7.89
C ASP A 58 0.83 2.91 -8.40
N THR A 59 1.11 4.09 -7.83
CA THR A 59 2.32 4.90 -8.02
C THR A 59 3.55 4.31 -7.31
N LEU A 60 3.35 3.42 -6.33
CA LEU A 60 4.43 2.71 -5.66
C LEU A 60 5.10 1.76 -6.65
N ASN A 61 6.39 1.99 -6.91
CA ASN A 61 7.17 1.24 -7.88
C ASN A 61 8.46 0.70 -7.26
N GLY A 62 8.98 -0.39 -7.84
CA GLY A 62 10.26 -0.97 -7.44
C GLY A 62 10.14 -2.20 -6.55
N TYR A 63 11.28 -2.65 -6.04
CA TYR A 63 11.38 -3.87 -5.27
C TYR A 63 11.08 -3.58 -3.80
N ASN A 64 9.82 -3.68 -3.42
CA ASN A 64 9.34 -3.41 -2.06
C ASN A 64 9.42 -4.67 -1.18
N HIS A 65 9.55 -4.47 0.14
CA HIS A 65 9.74 -5.53 1.13
C HIS A 65 8.60 -5.57 2.15
N GLY A 66 8.67 -4.73 3.18
CA GLY A 66 7.74 -4.70 4.29
C GLY A 66 6.94 -3.39 4.32
N VAL A 67 5.80 -3.44 4.98
CA VAL A 67 4.96 -2.28 5.29
C VAL A 67 4.63 -2.28 6.78
N VAL A 68 4.47 -1.09 7.34
CA VAL A 68 3.80 -0.86 8.61
C VAL A 68 2.74 0.22 8.41
N ALA A 69 1.53 -0.04 8.90
CA ALA A 69 0.54 1.01 9.10
C ALA A 69 0.98 1.80 10.34
N ALA A 70 1.22 3.08 10.16
CA ALA A 70 1.65 3.99 11.21
C ALA A 70 0.65 5.14 11.25
N ASP A 71 0.43 5.72 12.41
CA ASP A 71 -0.53 6.81 12.55
C ASP A 71 0.21 7.99 13.17
N TYR A 72 0.83 8.84 12.34
CA TYR A 72 1.64 9.96 12.85
C TYR A 72 0.88 11.28 12.88
N ASP A 73 -0.21 11.41 12.11
CA ASP A 73 -1.09 12.59 12.05
C ASP A 73 -2.58 12.28 12.27
N ASN A 74 -2.89 11.06 12.74
CA ASN A 74 -4.23 10.61 13.14
C ASN A 74 -5.17 10.26 11.96
N ASP A 75 -4.61 9.78 10.84
CA ASP A 75 -5.36 9.29 9.67
C ASP A 75 -4.85 7.97 9.03
N ASN A 76 -4.02 7.20 9.75
CA ASN A 76 -3.51 5.87 9.32
C ASN A 76 -2.69 5.88 8.01
N ASP A 77 -1.44 6.32 8.12
CA ASP A 77 -0.40 6.32 7.08
C ASP A 77 0.26 4.94 6.82
N LEU A 78 1.03 4.87 5.72
CA LEU A 78 1.83 3.69 5.37
C LEU A 78 3.32 4.01 5.24
N TYR A 79 4.16 3.29 5.97
CA TYR A 79 5.62 3.28 5.76
C TYR A 79 6.07 1.99 5.10
N ILE A 80 6.70 2.09 3.93
CA ILE A 80 7.11 0.96 3.09
C ILE A 80 8.63 0.95 2.96
N THR A 81 9.21 -0.22 3.19
CA THR A 81 10.64 -0.46 2.99
C THR A 81 10.90 -1.04 1.60
N SER A 82 11.89 -0.50 0.90
CA SER A 82 12.17 -0.89 -0.49
C SER A 82 13.66 -0.98 -0.77
N LEU A 83 14.02 -1.66 -1.85
CA LEU A 83 15.39 -1.62 -2.35
C LEU A 83 15.67 -0.22 -2.93
N GLY A 84 16.47 0.57 -2.21
CA GLY A 84 16.72 1.98 -2.55
C GLY A 84 16.17 2.88 -1.45
N SER A 85 15.32 3.84 -1.84
CA SER A 85 14.61 4.70 -0.89
C SER A 85 13.41 3.98 -0.28
N ASN A 86 13.15 4.22 1.00
CA ASN A 86 11.88 3.85 1.63
C ASN A 86 10.83 4.92 1.32
N HIS A 87 9.56 4.56 1.38
CA HIS A 87 8.44 5.46 1.09
C HIS A 87 7.58 5.68 2.34
N LEU A 88 7.11 6.91 2.51
CA LEU A 88 6.09 7.27 3.49
C LEU A 88 4.91 7.84 2.72
N TYR A 89 3.80 7.12 2.75
CA TYR A 89 2.56 7.52 2.14
C TYR A 89 1.65 8.09 3.22
N GLN A 90 1.37 9.39 3.10
CA GLN A 90 0.38 10.07 3.93
C GLN A 90 -1.03 9.72 3.44
N ASN A 91 -1.93 9.34 4.33
CA ASN A 91 -3.35 9.23 3.97
C ASN A 91 -3.92 10.65 3.89
N ASN A 92 -4.64 10.99 2.83
CA ASN A 92 -5.21 12.33 2.68
C ASN A 92 -6.57 12.49 3.40
N GLY A 93 -7.06 11.41 4.05
CA GLY A 93 -8.36 11.36 4.72
C GLY A 93 -9.56 11.28 3.77
N ASP A 94 -9.32 11.17 2.46
CA ASP A 94 -10.33 11.02 1.41
C ASP A 94 -10.24 9.69 0.66
N GLY A 95 -9.51 8.72 1.24
CA GLY A 95 -9.25 7.40 0.66
C GLY A 95 -8.11 7.37 -0.35
N THR A 96 -7.36 8.47 -0.49
CA THR A 96 -6.17 8.55 -1.35
C THR A 96 -4.89 8.74 -0.54
N PHE A 97 -3.75 8.37 -1.12
CA PHE A 97 -2.44 8.54 -0.50
C PHE A 97 -1.50 9.44 -1.30
N THR A 98 -0.59 10.11 -0.60
CA THR A 98 0.48 10.94 -1.18
C THR A 98 1.84 10.46 -0.68
N ASP A 99 2.78 10.15 -1.60
CA ASP A 99 4.18 9.92 -1.21
C ASP A 99 4.83 11.26 -0.83
N ILE A 100 5.32 11.36 0.41
CA ILE A 100 5.93 12.57 0.97
C ILE A 100 7.44 12.43 1.20
N THR A 101 8.09 11.46 0.55
CA THR A 101 9.55 11.23 0.62
C THR A 101 10.38 11.94 -0.45
#